data_AF-E6X3G1-F1
#
_entry.id   AF-E6X3G1-F1
#
_cell.length_a   1.000
_cell.length_b   1.000
_cell.length_c   1.000
_cell.angle_alpha   90.00
_cell.angle_beta   90.00
_cell.angle_gamma   90.00
#
_symmetry.space_group_name_H-M   'P 1'
#
loop_
_entity.id
_entity.type
_entity.pdbx_description
1 polymer ?
#
loop_
_entity_poly.entity_id
_entity_poly.type
_entity_poly.pdbx_seq_one_letter_code
_entity_poly.pdbx_strand_id
1 'polypeptide(L)'
;MLLQLFSLPVFVLMKYGYVALFIWSIMEGEIGLMLTGWLISQGEVFTFDKAYLVAIAGAFIGDNAVFLFGRLFEKKALHWLEKRPGRREQVVAWFQKWGSWLIVFERFIYGTHIPALLTVSMSGYSYMKFLFYDIIGILLWAAAFLSIGYFFGQQAIELILFAQKNIVLVLFVIIIFLVLFIAQKDEEEDSEKDSQ
;
A
#
# COMPACT_ATOMS: atom_id res chain seq x y z
N MET A 1 15.66 -15.95 -15.36
CA MET A 1 15.04 -14.79 -16.06
C MET A 1 14.43 -13.78 -15.08
N LEU A 2 13.60 -14.18 -14.12
CA LEU A 2 13.05 -13.27 -13.09
C LEU A 2 14.10 -12.66 -12.13
N LEU A 3 15.17 -13.40 -11.79
CA LEU A 3 16.30 -12.90 -10.98
C LEU A 3 17.01 -11.68 -11.61
N GLN A 4 17.00 -11.54 -12.93
CA GLN A 4 17.58 -10.37 -13.61
C GLN A 4 16.64 -9.14 -13.57
N LEU A 5 15.34 -9.33 -13.37
CA LEU A 5 14.38 -8.23 -13.29
C LEU A 5 14.53 -7.47 -11.96
N PHE A 6 14.86 -8.18 -10.89
CA PHE A 6 15.03 -7.62 -9.54
C PHE A 6 16.42 -7.07 -9.27
N SER A 7 17.42 -7.38 -10.10
CA SER A 7 18.80 -6.92 -9.88
C SER A 7 18.91 -5.39 -9.94
N LEU A 8 18.17 -4.73 -10.83
CA LEU A 8 18.23 -3.28 -10.98
C LEU A 8 17.57 -2.54 -9.79
N PRO A 9 16.32 -2.83 -9.38
CA PRO A 9 15.72 -2.20 -8.20
C PRO A 9 16.52 -2.45 -6.91
N VAL A 10 16.98 -3.69 -6.70
CA VAL A 10 17.81 -4.03 -5.54
C VAL A 10 19.13 -3.27 -5.58
N PHE A 11 19.80 -3.22 -6.74
CA PHE A 11 21.03 -2.44 -6.89
C PHE A 11 20.81 -0.96 -6.57
N VAL A 12 19.71 -0.36 -7.04
CA VAL A 12 19.37 1.04 -6.77
C VAL A 12 19.12 1.26 -5.27
N LEU A 13 18.38 0.36 -4.61
CA LEU A 13 18.15 0.43 -3.16
C LEU A 13 19.44 0.26 -2.35
N MET A 14 20.31 -0.67 -2.74
CA MET A 14 21.61 -0.88 -2.09
C MET A 14 22.56 0.31 -2.30
N LYS A 15 22.55 0.92 -3.48
CA LYS A 15 23.44 2.02 -3.83
C LYS A 15 23.00 3.37 -3.26
N TYR A 16 21.70 3.65 -3.29
CA TYR A 16 21.16 4.97 -2.92
C TYR A 16 20.33 4.96 -1.62
N GLY A 17 20.13 3.78 -1.01
CA GLY A 17 19.54 3.63 0.32
C GLY A 17 18.17 4.32 0.47
N TYR A 18 18.03 5.08 1.55
CA TYR A 18 16.81 5.82 1.88
C TYR A 18 16.37 6.81 0.81
N VAL A 19 17.29 7.35 -0.01
CA VAL A 19 16.91 8.27 -1.11
C VAL A 19 16.17 7.51 -2.19
N ALA A 20 16.64 6.31 -2.56
CA ALA A 20 15.93 5.46 -3.51
C ALA A 20 14.56 5.06 -2.97
N LEU A 21 14.48 4.64 -1.70
CA LEU A 21 13.20 4.30 -1.07
C LEU A 21 12.22 5.47 -1.06
N PHE A 22 12.69 6.68 -0.74
CA PHE A 22 11.86 7.88 -0.73
C PHE A 22 11.25 8.17 -2.11
N ILE A 23 12.08 8.19 -3.16
CA ILE A 23 11.63 8.41 -4.54
C ILE A 23 10.68 7.29 -4.98
N TRP A 24 10.99 6.04 -4.61
CA TRP A 24 10.15 4.90 -4.90
C TRP A 24 8.78 5.00 -4.24
N SER A 25 8.73 5.54 -3.02
CA SER A 25 7.50 5.71 -2.25
C SER A 25 6.63 6.84 -2.78
N ILE A 26 7.22 7.87 -3.40
CA ILE A 26 6.48 8.90 -4.17
C ILE A 26 5.79 8.27 -5.38
N MET A 27 6.46 7.32 -6.05
CA MET A 27 5.91 6.58 -7.19
C MET A 27 4.97 5.44 -6.76
N GLU A 28 4.88 5.18 -5.45
CA GLU A 28 4.03 4.17 -4.85
C GLU A 28 4.22 2.75 -5.36
N GLY A 29 5.47 2.32 -5.54
CA GLY A 29 5.72 0.92 -5.89
C GLY A 29 5.80 0.03 -4.65
N GLU A 30 4.84 -0.88 -4.48
CA GLU A 30 4.78 -1.85 -3.36
C GLU A 30 6.02 -2.76 -3.35
N ILE A 31 6.50 -3.10 -4.54
CA ILE A 31 7.71 -3.93 -4.75
C ILE A 31 8.93 -3.30 -4.07
N GLY A 32 9.08 -1.97 -4.09
CA GLY A 32 10.25 -1.31 -3.50
C GLY A 32 10.26 -1.40 -1.99
N LEU A 33 9.09 -1.27 -1.34
CA LEU A 33 8.96 -1.46 0.10
C LEU A 33 9.21 -2.92 0.48
N MET A 34 8.70 -3.88 -0.29
CA MET A 34 8.94 -5.29 -0.02
C MET A 34 10.42 -5.67 -0.19
N LEU A 35 11.07 -5.19 -1.25
CA LEU A 35 12.51 -5.37 -1.44
C LEU A 35 13.30 -4.72 -0.30
N THR A 36 12.86 -3.55 0.16
CA THR A 36 13.47 -2.89 1.31
C THR A 36 13.29 -3.71 2.59
N GLY A 37 12.08 -4.24 2.84
CA GLY A 37 11.80 -5.16 3.93
C GLY A 37 12.74 -6.37 3.91
N TRP A 38 12.90 -6.99 2.74
CA TRP A 38 13.82 -8.11 2.56
C TRP A 38 15.27 -7.72 2.86
N LEU A 39 15.74 -6.56 2.39
CA LEU A 39 17.08 -6.06 2.70
C LEU A 39 17.26 -5.80 4.20
N ILE A 40 16.24 -5.30 4.90
CA ILE A 40 16.27 -5.15 6.36
C ILE A 40 16.46 -6.51 7.03
N SER A 41 15.79 -7.57 6.58
CA SER A 41 15.94 -8.91 7.19
C SER A 41 17.29 -9.57 6.89
N GLN A 42 18.00 -9.11 5.86
CA GLN A 42 19.39 -9.49 5.61
C GLN A 42 20.39 -8.70 6.48
N GLY A 43 19.94 -7.73 7.27
CA GLY A 43 20.83 -6.88 8.09
C GLY A 43 21.59 -5.82 7.28
N GLU A 44 21.06 -5.43 6.11
CA GLU A 44 21.71 -4.54 5.15
C GLU A 44 21.41 -3.06 5.43
N VAL A 45 21.55 -2.21 4.39
CA VAL A 45 21.47 -0.73 4.31
C VAL A 45 20.36 -0.05 5.13
N PHE A 46 19.30 -0.76 5.52
CA PHE A 46 18.08 -0.21 6.07
C PHE A 46 17.79 -0.72 7.50
N THR A 47 17.26 0.16 8.34
CA THR A 47 16.56 -0.22 9.57
C THR A 47 15.06 -0.04 9.39
N PHE A 48 14.25 -0.88 10.05
CA PHE A 48 12.80 -0.90 9.84
C PHE A 48 12.14 0.44 10.16
N ASP A 49 12.49 1.04 11.29
CA ASP A 49 12.00 2.34 11.77
C ASP A 49 12.25 3.47 10.76
N LYS A 50 13.47 3.57 10.23
CA LYS A 50 13.83 4.62 9.26
C LYS A 50 13.19 4.36 7.91
N ALA A 51 13.17 3.11 7.44
CA ALA A 51 12.54 2.76 6.18
C ALA A 51 11.03 3.07 6.23
N TYR A 52 10.38 2.76 7.35
CA TYR A 52 8.96 3.07 7.57
C TYR A 52 8.68 4.57 7.49
N LEU A 53 9.44 5.39 8.23
CA LEU A 53 9.27 6.85 8.23
C LEU A 53 9.55 7.46 6.84
N VAL A 54 10.58 6.98 6.14
CA VAL A 54 10.94 7.46 4.80
C VAL A 54 9.86 7.09 3.78
N ALA A 55 9.31 5.87 3.88
CA ALA A 55 8.23 5.44 3.00
C ALA A 55 6.96 6.26 3.22
N ILE A 56 6.61 6.53 4.49
CA ILE A 56 5.47 7.40 4.84
C ILE A 56 5.67 8.80 4.24
N ALA A 57 6.85 9.39 4.43
CA ALA A 57 7.13 10.73 3.92
C ALA A 57 7.03 10.81 2.39
N GLY A 58 7.57 9.81 1.69
CA GLY A 58 7.51 9.76 0.23
C GLY A 58 6.07 9.58 -0.29
N ALA A 59 5.33 8.62 0.27
CA ALA A 59 3.94 8.38 -0.10
C ALA A 59 3.07 9.61 0.19
N PHE A 60 3.17 10.20 1.38
CA PHE A 60 2.44 11.41 1.72
C PHE A 60 2.65 12.55 0.72
N ILE A 61 3.90 12.76 0.27
CA ILE A 61 4.21 13.79 -0.74
C ILE A 61 3.61 13.42 -2.10
N GLY A 62 3.71 12.16 -2.52
CA GLY A 62 3.12 11.65 -3.77
C GLY A 62 1.60 11.81 -3.80
N ASP A 63 0.92 11.32 -2.77
CA ASP A 63 -0.53 11.34 -2.62
C ASP A 63 -1.06 12.78 -2.64
N ASN A 64 -0.42 13.67 -1.87
CA ASN A 64 -0.78 15.09 -1.87
C ASN A 64 -0.53 15.77 -3.21
N ALA A 65 0.55 15.42 -3.91
CA ALA A 65 0.82 15.96 -5.24
C ALA A 65 -0.25 15.52 -6.25
N VAL A 66 -0.67 14.25 -6.23
CA VAL A 66 -1.73 13.72 -7.10
C VAL A 66 -3.08 14.36 -6.77
N PHE A 67 -3.42 14.47 -5.49
CA PHE A 67 -4.67 15.09 -5.04
C PHE A 67 -4.74 16.57 -5.43
N LEU A 68 -3.68 17.33 -5.17
CA LEU A 68 -3.63 18.75 -5.56
C LEU A 68 -3.62 18.91 -7.08
N PHE A 69 -2.95 18.02 -7.81
CA PHE A 69 -2.97 18.02 -9.27
C PHE A 69 -4.39 17.83 -9.80
N GLY A 70 -5.14 16.84 -9.29
CA GLY A 70 -6.52 16.62 -9.69
C GLY A 70 -7.44 17.78 -9.34
N ARG A 71 -7.20 18.46 -8.21
CA ARG A 71 -7.96 19.65 -7.80
C ARG A 71 -7.67 20.89 -8.65
N LEU A 72 -6.40 21.18 -8.92
CA LEU A 72 -5.98 22.41 -9.60
C LEU A 72 -6.08 22.26 -11.13
N PHE A 73 -5.92 21.05 -11.65
CA PHE A 73 -5.87 20.76 -13.08
C PHE A 73 -6.93 19.72 -13.50
N GLU A 74 -8.17 19.90 -13.05
CA GLU A 74 -9.30 18.99 -13.27
C GLU A 74 -9.40 18.49 -14.73
N LYS A 75 -9.32 19.40 -15.72
CA LYS A 75 -9.39 19.02 -17.15
C LYS A 75 -8.28 18.04 -17.57
N LYS A 76 -7.06 18.22 -17.05
CA LYS A 76 -5.92 17.33 -17.37
C LYS A 76 -6.06 15.99 -16.66
N ALA A 77 -6.50 16.01 -15.41
CA ALA A 77 -6.78 14.80 -14.63
C ALA A 77 -7.90 13.97 -15.28
N LEU A 78 -8.98 14.61 -15.70
CA LEU A 78 -10.08 13.97 -16.44
C LEU A 78 -9.57 13.34 -17.74
N HIS A 79 -8.79 14.08 -18.53
CA HIS A 79 -8.22 13.54 -19.78
C HIS A 79 -7.29 12.33 -19.54
N TRP A 80 -6.53 12.31 -18.43
CA TRP A 80 -5.70 11.17 -18.05
C TRP A 80 -6.54 9.94 -17.67
N LEU A 81 -7.69 10.16 -17.01
CA LEU A 81 -8.66 9.12 -16.65
C LEU A 81 -9.41 8.58 -17.86
N GLU A 82 -9.81 9.43 -18.81
CA GLU A 82 -10.51 9.02 -20.03
C GLU A 82 -9.66 8.07 -20.91
N LYS A 83 -8.33 8.19 -20.83
CA LYS A 83 -7.40 7.21 -21.46
C LYS A 83 -7.44 5.83 -20.81
N ARG A 84 -8.15 5.66 -19.70
CA ARG A 84 -8.30 4.42 -18.92
C ARG A 84 -9.79 4.12 -18.71
N PRO A 85 -10.49 3.68 -19.76
CA PRO A 85 -11.94 3.53 -19.74
C PRO A 85 -12.40 2.61 -18.60
N GLY A 86 -13.48 2.99 -17.92
CA GLY A 86 -14.08 2.23 -16.82
C GLY A 86 -13.46 2.49 -15.44
N ARG A 87 -12.25 3.07 -15.35
CA ARG A 87 -11.59 3.31 -14.04
C ARG A 87 -12.32 4.38 -13.23
N ARG A 88 -12.78 5.46 -13.87
CA ARG A 88 -13.50 6.53 -13.18
C ARG A 88 -14.85 6.04 -12.67
N GLU A 89 -15.61 5.35 -13.51
CA GLU A 89 -16.93 4.81 -13.17
C GLU A 89 -16.83 3.79 -12.02
N GLN A 90 -15.82 2.91 -12.09
CA GLN A 90 -15.53 1.94 -11.03
C GLN A 90 -15.23 2.62 -9.70
N VAL A 91 -14.36 3.64 -9.71
CA VAL A 91 -14.02 4.41 -8.51
C VAL A 91 -15.23 5.14 -7.95
N VAL A 92 -16.05 5.77 -8.80
CA VAL A 92 -17.27 6.45 -8.35
C VAL A 92 -18.23 5.46 -7.69
N ALA A 93 -18.44 4.28 -8.28
CA ALA A 93 -19.28 3.23 -7.71
C ALA A 93 -18.73 2.73 -6.36
N TRP A 94 -17.41 2.56 -6.25
CA TRP A 94 -16.79 2.20 -4.98
C TRP A 94 -16.88 3.31 -3.94
N PHE A 95 -16.74 4.57 -4.35
CA PHE A 95 -16.86 5.69 -3.44
C PHE A 95 -18.30 5.81 -2.89
N GLN A 96 -19.31 5.52 -3.71
CA GLN A 96 -20.69 5.42 -3.23
C GLN A 96 -20.90 4.29 -2.22
N LYS A 97 -20.18 3.17 -2.38
CA LYS A 97 -20.30 1.99 -1.50
C LYS A 97 -19.51 2.12 -0.19
N TRP A 98 -18.28 2.60 -0.26
CA TRP A 98 -17.32 2.61 0.85
C TRP A 98 -17.09 4.01 1.44
N GLY A 99 -17.52 5.06 0.74
CA GLY A 99 -17.31 6.44 1.15
C GLY A 99 -15.83 6.77 1.30
N SER A 100 -15.51 7.51 2.35
CA SER A 100 -14.14 7.96 2.65
C SER A 100 -13.15 6.82 2.89
N TRP A 101 -13.63 5.64 3.30
CA TRP A 101 -12.77 4.46 3.48
C TRP A 101 -12.14 3.98 2.16
N LEU A 102 -12.72 4.34 1.01
CA LEU A 102 -12.09 4.05 -0.28
C LEU A 102 -10.65 4.58 -0.33
N ILE A 103 -10.39 5.76 0.23
CA ILE A 103 -9.07 6.42 0.24
C ILE A 103 -8.02 5.57 0.99
N VAL A 104 -8.45 4.74 1.95
CA VAL A 104 -7.55 3.82 2.67
C VAL A 104 -7.28 2.57 1.82
N PHE A 105 -8.33 2.01 1.21
CA PHE A 105 -8.28 0.68 0.60
C PHE A 105 -7.82 0.65 -0.85
N GLU A 106 -7.93 1.76 -1.57
CA GLU A 106 -7.49 1.89 -2.97
C GLU A 106 -6.01 1.57 -3.19
N ARG A 107 -5.16 1.85 -2.20
CA ARG A 107 -3.72 1.50 -2.20
C ARG A 107 -3.44 0.01 -2.20
N PHE A 108 -4.42 -0.81 -1.81
CA PHE A 108 -4.31 -2.25 -1.80
C PHE A 108 -4.90 -2.88 -3.07
N ILE A 109 -5.58 -2.11 -3.92
CA ILE A 109 -6.17 -2.63 -5.15
C ILE A 109 -5.38 -2.14 -6.35
N TYR A 110 -4.80 -3.08 -7.09
CA TYR A 110 -3.87 -2.79 -8.18
C TYR A 110 -4.43 -1.82 -9.23
N GLY A 111 -3.66 -0.76 -9.45
CA GLY A 111 -3.93 0.27 -10.47
C GLY A 111 -5.17 1.12 -10.18
N THR A 112 -5.72 1.08 -8.97
CA THR A 112 -6.87 1.90 -8.58
C THR A 112 -6.47 3.16 -7.85
N HIS A 113 -5.26 3.19 -7.30
CA HIS A 113 -4.70 4.29 -6.52
C HIS A 113 -4.87 5.68 -7.17
N ILE A 114 -4.06 5.94 -8.20
CA ILE A 114 -4.08 7.21 -8.92
C ILE A 114 -5.49 7.55 -9.47
N PRO A 115 -6.25 6.61 -10.07
CA PRO A 115 -7.63 6.90 -10.44
C PRO A 115 -8.55 7.32 -9.30
N ALA A 116 -8.41 6.73 -8.12
CA ALA A 116 -9.21 7.05 -6.95
C ALA A 116 -8.87 8.45 -6.41
N LEU A 117 -7.59 8.76 -6.19
CA LEU A 117 -7.15 10.09 -5.78
C LEU A 117 -7.60 11.18 -6.77
N LEU A 118 -7.43 10.96 -8.07
CA LEU A 118 -7.86 11.93 -9.09
C LEU A 118 -9.38 12.12 -9.09
N THR A 119 -10.16 11.03 -8.98
CA THR A 119 -11.62 11.14 -8.95
C THR A 119 -12.11 11.87 -7.69
N VAL A 120 -11.55 11.54 -6.53
CA VAL A 120 -11.92 12.16 -5.25
C VAL A 120 -11.52 13.64 -5.24
N SER A 121 -10.32 13.98 -5.70
CA SER A 121 -9.82 15.38 -5.72
C SER A 121 -10.65 16.31 -6.62
N MET A 122 -11.13 15.81 -7.76
CA MET A 122 -12.00 16.56 -8.68
C MET A 122 -13.44 16.72 -8.18
N SER A 123 -13.88 15.89 -7.22
CA SER A 123 -15.28 15.92 -6.73
C SER A 123 -15.59 17.04 -5.72
N GLY A 124 -14.61 17.91 -5.42
CA GLY A 124 -14.75 18.92 -4.37
C GLY A 124 -14.65 18.37 -2.94
N TYR A 125 -14.20 17.13 -2.78
CA TYR A 125 -14.03 16.46 -1.49
C TYR A 125 -13.14 17.26 -0.52
N SER A 126 -13.43 17.29 0.78
CA SER A 126 -12.62 18.10 1.72
C SER A 126 -11.17 17.61 1.79
N TYR A 127 -10.21 18.53 1.65
CA TYR A 127 -8.78 18.22 1.74
C TYR A 127 -8.39 17.67 3.12
N MET A 128 -8.96 18.23 4.19
CA MET A 128 -8.68 17.77 5.55
C MET A 128 -9.22 16.37 5.79
N LYS A 129 -10.38 16.03 5.21
CA LYS A 129 -10.88 14.65 5.26
C LYS A 129 -9.96 13.73 4.46
N PHE A 130 -9.54 14.14 3.27
CA PHE A 130 -8.60 13.37 2.46
C PHE A 130 -7.33 13.06 3.25
N LEU A 131 -6.65 14.08 3.79
CA LEU A 131 -5.43 13.91 4.59
C LEU A 131 -5.59 12.91 5.73
N PHE A 132 -6.71 12.95 6.46
CA PHE A 132 -6.96 12.03 7.55
C PHE A 132 -6.99 10.56 7.09
N TYR A 133 -7.77 10.26 6.06
CA TYR A 133 -7.87 8.88 5.54
C TYR A 133 -6.59 8.45 4.80
N ASP A 134 -5.97 9.37 4.08
CA ASP A 134 -4.70 9.17 3.37
C ASP A 134 -3.58 8.77 4.33
N ILE A 135 -3.40 9.51 5.44
CA ILE A 135 -2.41 9.18 6.47
C ILE A 135 -2.64 7.76 7.03
N ILE A 136 -3.89 7.39 7.33
CA ILE A 136 -4.21 6.04 7.81
C ILE A 136 -3.80 4.99 6.75
N GLY A 137 -4.14 5.24 5.48
CA GLY A 137 -3.75 4.38 4.36
C GLY A 137 -2.24 4.22 4.25
N ILE A 138 -1.49 5.33 4.29
CA ILE A 138 -0.02 5.34 4.21
C ILE A 138 0.63 4.57 5.36
N LEU A 139 0.17 4.78 6.60
CA LEU A 139 0.71 4.08 7.76
C LEU A 139 0.49 2.57 7.67
N LEU A 140 -0.70 2.14 7.27
CA LEU A 140 -1.05 0.72 7.10
C LEU A 140 -0.30 0.09 5.94
N TRP A 141 -0.26 0.77 4.79
CA TRP A 141 0.44 0.34 3.59
C TRP A 141 1.93 0.13 3.84
N ALA A 142 2.60 1.13 4.43
CA ALA A 142 4.03 1.04 4.70
C ALA A 142 4.36 -0.10 5.66
N ALA A 143 3.55 -0.29 6.71
CA ALA A 143 3.76 -1.33 7.70
C ALA A 143 3.54 -2.71 7.08
N ALA A 144 2.47 -2.87 6.28
CA ALA A 144 2.15 -4.12 5.61
C ALA A 144 3.27 -4.55 4.65
N PHE A 145 3.65 -3.71 3.69
CA PHE A 145 4.59 -4.11 2.64
C PHE A 145 6.03 -4.23 3.13
N LEU A 146 6.47 -3.40 4.08
CA LEU A 146 7.79 -3.60 4.71
C LEU A 146 7.83 -4.89 5.53
N SER A 147 6.79 -5.18 6.32
CA SER A 147 6.74 -6.41 7.14
C SER A 147 6.69 -7.66 6.28
N ILE A 148 5.88 -7.64 5.22
CA ILE A 148 5.82 -8.72 4.24
C ILE A 148 7.21 -8.98 3.65
N GLY A 149 7.90 -7.93 3.21
CA GLY A 149 9.27 -8.03 2.70
C GLY A 149 10.24 -8.62 3.73
N TYR A 150 10.14 -8.14 4.97
CA TYR A 150 11.01 -8.55 6.08
C TYR A 150 10.87 -10.03 6.42
N PHE A 151 9.65 -10.52 6.64
CA PHE A 151 9.41 -11.89 7.09
C PHE A 151 9.47 -12.92 5.96
N PHE A 152 9.02 -12.58 4.76
CA PHE A 152 8.76 -13.56 3.70
C PHE A 152 9.66 -13.35 2.46
N GLY A 153 10.45 -12.28 2.43
CA GLY A 153 11.51 -12.05 1.45
C GLY A 153 11.12 -12.37 0.01
N GLN A 154 11.93 -13.24 -0.61
CA GLN A 154 11.81 -13.61 -2.02
C GLN A 154 10.53 -14.42 -2.31
N GLN A 155 10.06 -15.26 -1.38
CA GLN A 155 8.83 -16.05 -1.57
C GLN A 155 7.58 -15.17 -1.52
N ALA A 156 7.57 -14.12 -0.69
CA ALA A 156 6.46 -13.17 -0.67
C ALA A 156 6.34 -12.36 -1.95
N ILE A 157 7.46 -11.95 -2.56
CA ILE A 157 7.44 -11.18 -3.81
C ILE A 157 6.79 -11.99 -4.93
N GLU A 158 7.11 -13.28 -5.03
CA GLU A 158 6.51 -14.19 -6.01
C GLU A 158 5.02 -14.44 -5.73
N LEU A 159 4.66 -14.67 -4.46
CA LEU A 159 3.27 -14.83 -4.04
C LEU A 159 2.44 -13.55 -4.24
N ILE A 160 3.04 -12.38 -4.09
CA ILE A 160 2.34 -11.10 -4.24
C ILE A 160 2.12 -10.70 -5.69
N LEU A 161 3.04 -11.01 -6.60
CA LEU A 161 2.76 -10.88 -8.04
C LEU A 161 1.58 -11.79 -8.44
N PHE A 162 1.47 -12.96 -7.80
CA PHE A 162 0.32 -13.85 -7.95
C PHE A 162 -0.95 -13.31 -7.27
N ALA A 163 -0.83 -12.70 -6.09
CA ALA A 163 -1.92 -12.11 -5.32
C ALA A 163 -2.44 -10.79 -5.89
N GLN A 164 -1.60 -9.96 -6.51
CA GLN A 164 -2.00 -8.70 -7.15
C GLN A 164 -2.96 -8.97 -8.31
N LYS A 165 -2.88 -10.15 -8.96
CA LYS A 165 -3.90 -10.64 -9.89
C LYS A 165 -5.19 -11.11 -9.20
N ASN A 166 -5.15 -11.43 -7.91
CA ASN A 166 -6.18 -12.16 -7.16
C ASN A 166 -6.43 -11.57 -5.75
N ILE A 167 -6.56 -10.24 -5.64
CA ILE A 167 -6.56 -9.48 -4.37
C ILE A 167 -7.65 -9.92 -3.36
N VAL A 168 -8.79 -10.40 -3.87
CA VAL A 168 -9.91 -10.92 -3.08
C VAL A 168 -9.50 -12.17 -2.29
N LEU A 169 -8.66 -13.02 -2.88
CA LEU A 169 -8.19 -14.26 -2.26
C LEU A 169 -7.29 -13.97 -1.06
N VAL A 170 -6.43 -12.95 -1.15
CA VAL A 170 -5.51 -12.59 -0.06
C VAL A 170 -6.23 -11.94 1.11
N LEU A 171 -7.19 -11.04 0.84
CA LEU A 171 -8.03 -10.49 1.90
C LEU A 171 -8.83 -11.59 2.61
N PHE A 172 -9.33 -12.57 1.86
CA PHE A 172 -10.04 -13.72 2.43
C PHE A 172 -9.13 -14.57 3.34
N VAL A 173 -7.89 -14.86 2.94
CA VAL A 173 -6.92 -15.62 3.75
C VAL A 173 -6.52 -14.86 5.01
N ILE A 174 -6.29 -13.54 4.92
CA ILE A 174 -5.93 -12.71 6.07
C ILE A 174 -7.08 -12.66 7.08
N ILE A 175 -8.32 -12.51 6.62
CA ILE A 175 -9.50 -12.52 7.49
C ILE A 175 -9.63 -13.87 8.20
N ILE A 176 -9.44 -14.99 7.48
CA ILE A 176 -9.46 -16.32 8.09
C ILE A 176 -8.36 -16.45 9.15
N PHE A 177 -7.14 -16.00 8.84
CA PHE A 177 -6.01 -16.11 9.76
C PHE A 177 -6.23 -15.27 11.04
N LEU A 178 -6.79 -14.07 10.90
CA LEU A 178 -7.15 -13.21 12.04
C LEU A 178 -8.26 -13.84 12.89
N VAL A 179 -9.29 -14.42 12.26
CA VAL A 179 -10.37 -15.11 12.98
C VAL A 179 -9.84 -16.32 13.76
N LEU A 180 -8.97 -17.12 13.14
CA LEU A 180 -8.35 -18.28 13.79
C LEU A 180 -7.41 -17.86 14.94
N PHE A 181 -6.64 -16.79 14.76
CA PHE A 181 -5.75 -16.28 15.79
C PHE A 181 -6.51 -15.74 17.01
N ILE A 182 -7.63 -15.04 16.79
CA ILE A 182 -8.50 -14.58 17.88
C ILE A 182 -9.15 -15.77 18.58
N ALA A 183 -9.65 -16.76 17.83
CA ALA A 183 -10.24 -17.97 18.40
C ALA A 183 -9.25 -18.78 19.26
N GLN A 184 -7.98 -18.84 18.86
CA GLN A 184 -6.93 -19.50 19.67
C GLN A 184 -6.63 -18.75 20.96
N LYS A 185 -6.66 -17.42 20.93
CA LYS A 185 -6.44 -16.59 22.12
C LYS A 185 -7.60 -16.70 23.12
N ASP A 186 -8.82 -16.82 22.61
CA ASP A 186 -10.02 -17.02 23.45
C ASP A 186 -9.99 -18.41 24.13
N GLU A 187 -9.48 -19.45 23.46
CA GLU A 187 -9.30 -20.79 24.06
C GLU A 187 -8.23 -20.81 25.17
N GLU A 188 -7.15 -20.02 25.04
CA GLU A 188 -6.11 -19.91 26.08
C GLU A 188 -6.65 -19.19 27.34
N GLU A 189 -7.44 -18.13 27.20
CA GLU A 189 -8.02 -17.39 28.34
C GLU A 189 -9.10 -18.15 29.12
N ASP A 190 -9.88 -19.03 28.48
CA ASP A 190 -10.87 -19.88 29.19
C ASP A 190 -10.19 -21.03 29.97
N SER A 191 -9.07 -21.55 29.48
CA SER A 191 -8.32 -22.62 30.16
C SER A 191 -7.66 -22.18 31.49
N GLU A 192 -7.25 -20.91 31.60
CA GLU A 192 -6.67 -20.35 32.84
C GLU A 192 -7.71 -20.08 33.93
N LYS A 193 -8.97 -19.81 33.57
CA LYS A 193 -10.06 -19.55 34.54
C LYS A 193 -10.61 -20.81 35.19
N ASP A 194 -10.66 -21.93 34.47
CA ASP A 194 -11.11 -23.22 35.01
C ASP A 194 -10.04 -23.88 35.91
N SER A 195 -8.81 -23.35 35.90
CA SER A 195 -7.67 -23.82 36.69
C SER A 195 -7.51 -23.12 38.05
N GLN A 196 -8.31 -22.08 38.34
CA GLN A 196 -8.31 -21.31 39.61
C GLN A 196 -9.53 -21.64 40.47
#